data_AF-A0A412GY04-F1
#
_entry.id   AF-A0A412GY04-F1
#
_cell.length_a   1.000
_cell.length_b   1.000
_cell.length_c   1.000
_cell.angle_alpha   90.00
_cell.angle_beta   90.00
_cell.angle_gamma   90.00
#
_symmetry.space_group_name_H-M   'P 1'
#
loop_
_entity.id
_entity.type
_entity.pdbx_description
1 polymer ?
#
loop_
_entity_poly.entity_id
_entity_poly.type
_entity_poly.pdbx_seq_one_letter_code
_entity_poly.pdbx_strand_id
1 'polypeptide(L)'
;FLQLGRYGCFSEQTYRNLFEHETFDWFAFNGSVISKHLTGKRKAIAIDPSYIPKSGKKTPWIGYFWSGCAGEYKRGLEIMGIGIIDIDNHECMTLGSIQTPDCKTLDNMDKNLVDWYSCYLISRKDKL
;
A
#
# COMPACT_ATOMS: atom_id res chain seq x y z
N PHE A 1 15.60 -8.28 -3.92
CA PHE A 1 16.40 -7.91 -2.74
C PHE A 1 17.85 -8.29 -3.00
N LEU A 2 18.70 -7.34 -3.45
CA LEU A 2 20.10 -7.59 -3.83
C LEU A 2 21.11 -6.87 -2.92
N GLN A 3 20.63 -6.26 -1.83
CA GLN A 3 21.50 -5.53 -0.90
C GLN A 3 21.11 -5.69 0.58
N LEU A 4 19.96 -6.31 0.90
CA LEU A 4 19.51 -6.47 2.29
C LEU A 4 20.46 -7.34 3.12
N GLY A 5 21.14 -8.32 2.50
CA GLY A 5 22.12 -9.15 3.20
C GLY A 5 23.33 -8.40 3.73
N ARG A 6 23.59 -7.16 3.25
CA ARG A 6 24.66 -6.30 3.77
C ARG A 6 24.30 -5.61 5.09
N TYR A 7 23.00 -5.48 5.36
CA TYR A 7 22.47 -4.71 6.48
C TYR A 7 21.81 -5.58 7.55
N GLY A 8 21.97 -6.90 7.47
CA GLY A 8 21.36 -7.83 8.41
C GLY A 8 22.13 -9.13 8.55
N CYS A 9 21.62 -10.00 9.41
CA CYS A 9 22.28 -11.27 9.74
C CYS A 9 21.91 -12.41 8.78
N PHE A 10 21.05 -12.16 7.78
CA PHE A 10 20.52 -13.19 6.90
C PHE A 10 20.97 -12.99 5.45
N SER A 11 21.00 -14.08 4.69
CA SER A 11 21.35 -14.05 3.28
C SER A 11 20.29 -13.33 2.44
N GLU A 12 20.68 -12.82 1.27
CA GLU A 12 19.72 -12.24 0.31
C GLU A 12 18.63 -13.23 -0.12
N GLN A 13 18.97 -14.52 -0.21
CA GLN A 13 18.03 -15.57 -0.53
C GLN A 13 16.98 -15.74 0.58
N THR A 14 17.41 -15.65 1.85
CA THR A 14 16.50 -15.72 3.00
C THR A 14 15.48 -14.60 2.95
N TYR A 15 15.91 -13.35 2.73
CA TYR A 15 14.99 -12.22 2.58
C TYR A 15 14.05 -12.41 1.39
N ARG A 16 14.56 -12.87 0.24
CA ARG A 16 13.71 -13.11 -0.94
C ARG A 16 12.63 -14.15 -0.65
N ASN A 17 13.01 -15.28 -0.07
CA ASN A 17 12.07 -16.34 0.29
C ASN A 17 11.03 -15.85 1.29
N LEU A 18 11.43 -15.04 2.27
CA LEU A 18 10.50 -14.46 3.25
C LEU A 18 9.44 -13.59 2.58
N PHE A 19 9.85 -12.69 1.67
CA PHE A 19 8.91 -11.81 0.96
C PHE A 19 8.13 -12.51 -0.15
N GLU A 20 8.65 -13.60 -0.72
CA GLU A 20 7.94 -14.40 -1.73
C GLU A 20 6.88 -15.31 -1.10
N HIS A 21 7.12 -15.78 0.13
CA HIS A 21 6.20 -16.61 0.90
C HIS A 21 5.61 -15.85 2.09
N GLU A 22 5.42 -14.54 1.94
CA GLU A 22 5.01 -13.67 3.02
C GLU A 22 3.64 -14.07 3.58
N THR A 23 3.63 -14.59 4.80
CA THR A 23 2.42 -14.95 5.57
C THR A 23 2.14 -13.97 6.70
N PHE A 24 2.97 -12.93 6.82
CA PHE A 24 2.88 -11.96 7.90
C PHE A 24 1.68 -11.04 7.71
N ASP A 25 0.80 -10.97 8.71
CA ASP A 25 -0.34 -10.05 8.70
C ASP A 25 0.12 -8.63 9.06
N TRP A 26 0.68 -7.93 8.08
CA TRP A 26 1.11 -6.53 8.21
C TRP A 26 -0.02 -5.63 8.68
N PHE A 27 -1.27 -5.92 8.30
CA PHE A 27 -2.40 -5.09 8.66
C PHE A 27 -2.70 -5.18 10.17
N ALA A 28 -2.73 -6.41 10.71
CA ALA A 28 -2.90 -6.62 12.15
C ALA A 28 -1.72 -6.07 12.95
N PHE A 29 -0.50 -6.24 12.46
CA PHE A 29 0.71 -5.69 13.08
C PHE A 29 0.65 -4.15 13.13
N ASN A 30 0.38 -3.49 12.00
CA ASN A 30 0.26 -2.03 11.93
C ASN A 30 -0.86 -1.52 12.84
N GLY A 31 -2.02 -2.19 12.87
CA GLY A 31 -3.11 -1.86 13.80
C GLY A 31 -2.69 -1.96 15.26
N SER A 32 -1.88 -2.95 15.61
CA SER A 32 -1.34 -3.11 16.97
C SER A 32 -0.34 -2.01 17.36
N VAL A 33 0.44 -1.52 16.40
CA VAL A 33 1.34 -0.36 16.61
C VAL A 33 0.52 0.91 16.74
N ILE A 34 -0.42 1.15 15.83
CA ILE A 34 -1.30 2.31 15.81
C ILE A 34 -2.08 2.45 17.13
N SER A 35 -2.66 1.36 17.64
CA SER A 35 -3.43 1.38 18.88
C SER A 35 -2.60 1.77 20.12
N LYS A 36 -1.27 1.58 20.08
CA LYS A 36 -0.35 1.98 21.16
C LYS A 36 0.12 3.43 21.02
N HIS A 37 0.29 3.93 19.80
CA HIS A 37 0.88 5.24 19.54
C HIS A 37 -0.17 6.35 19.32
N LEU A 38 -1.23 6.07 18.56
CA LEU A 38 -2.30 7.04 18.30
C LEU A 38 -3.31 7.04 19.46
N THR A 39 -2.98 7.79 20.50
CA THR A 39 -3.72 7.82 21.78
C THR A 39 -4.93 8.75 21.80
N GLY A 40 -5.10 9.61 20.81
CA GLY A 40 -6.22 10.53 20.68
C GLY A 40 -7.56 9.82 20.51
N LYS A 41 -8.63 10.51 20.92
CA LYS A 41 -9.99 9.99 20.88
C LYS A 41 -10.62 10.16 19.50
N ARG A 42 -10.35 11.29 18.85
CA ARG A 42 -10.86 11.58 17.51
C ARG A 42 -9.90 11.03 16.47
N LYS A 43 -10.33 9.98 15.78
CA LYS A 43 -9.59 9.36 14.69
C LYS A 43 -10.34 9.50 13.38
N ALA A 44 -9.59 9.65 12.29
CA ALA A 44 -10.12 9.60 10.92
C ALA A 44 -9.35 8.58 10.09
N ILE A 45 -9.99 8.05 9.06
CA ILE A 45 -9.37 7.15 8.09
C ILE A 45 -8.99 7.99 6.87
N ALA A 46 -7.71 8.01 6.54
CA ALA A 46 -7.19 8.56 5.31
C ALA A 46 -7.11 7.45 4.24
N ILE A 47 -7.62 7.74 3.05
CA ILE A 47 -7.51 6.85 1.89
C ILE A 47 -6.91 7.68 0.77
N ASP A 48 -5.74 7.28 0.31
CA ASP A 48 -5.00 8.04 -0.69
C ASP A 48 -4.27 7.11 -1.67
N PRO A 49 -4.66 7.11 -2.95
CA PRO A 49 -3.87 6.54 -4.04
C PRO A 49 -2.67 7.43 -4.36
N SER A 50 -1.49 6.84 -4.37
CA SER A 50 -0.22 7.53 -4.58
C SER A 50 0.57 6.92 -5.75
N TYR A 51 1.04 7.76 -6.66
CA TYR A 51 1.91 7.37 -7.76
C TYR A 51 3.33 7.02 -7.28
N ILE A 52 3.86 5.90 -7.75
CA ILE A 52 5.24 5.49 -7.54
C ILE A 52 5.96 5.37 -8.89
N PRO A 53 7.02 6.14 -9.13
CA PRO A 53 7.81 6.02 -10.35
C PRO A 53 8.47 4.64 -10.41
N LYS A 54 8.27 3.92 -11.52
CA LYS A 54 8.87 2.61 -11.71
C LYS A 54 9.45 2.43 -13.11
N SER A 55 10.75 2.16 -13.15
CA SER A 55 11.46 1.73 -14.35
C SER A 55 11.42 0.20 -14.49
N GLY A 56 11.49 -0.28 -15.73
CA GLY A 56 11.47 -1.70 -16.07
C GLY A 56 10.15 -2.22 -16.62
N LYS A 57 10.14 -3.52 -16.95
CA LYS A 57 9.01 -4.23 -17.60
C LYS A 57 8.56 -5.50 -16.86
N LYS A 58 9.30 -5.92 -15.82
CA LYS A 58 9.07 -7.18 -15.10
C LYS A 58 8.17 -7.03 -13.87
N THR A 59 7.85 -5.81 -13.46
CA THR A 59 6.90 -5.58 -12.36
C THR A 59 5.48 -5.64 -12.93
N PRO A 60 4.59 -6.47 -12.36
CA PRO A 60 3.18 -6.51 -12.77
C PRO A 60 2.52 -5.14 -12.61
N TRP A 61 1.48 -4.93 -13.43
CA TRP A 61 0.58 -3.78 -13.33
C TRP A 61 1.25 -2.41 -13.41
N ILE A 62 2.31 -2.32 -14.21
CA ILE A 62 2.83 -1.02 -14.63
C ILE A 62 1.83 -0.40 -15.62
N GLY A 63 1.21 0.70 -15.19
CA GLY A 63 0.22 1.46 -15.95
C GLY A 63 0.61 2.94 -16.08
N TYR A 64 -0.37 3.76 -16.42
CA TYR A 64 -0.28 5.23 -16.36
C TYR A 64 -1.21 5.73 -15.26
N PHE A 65 -0.67 6.42 -14.28
CA PHE A 65 -1.41 6.92 -13.12
C PHE A 65 -1.11 8.40 -12.90
N TRP A 66 -2.01 9.11 -12.24
CA TRP A 66 -1.87 10.54 -11.99
C TRP A 66 -0.74 10.81 -11.00
N SER A 67 0.24 11.62 -11.40
CA SER A 67 1.29 12.11 -10.51
C SER A 67 0.95 13.51 -10.04
N GLY A 68 0.55 13.66 -8.77
CA GLY A 68 0.26 14.97 -8.18
C GLY A 68 1.42 15.95 -8.29
N CYS A 69 2.66 15.48 -8.12
CA CYS A 69 3.86 16.31 -8.24
C CYS A 69 4.11 16.82 -9.67
N ALA A 70 3.73 16.05 -10.70
CA ALA A 70 3.96 16.42 -12.09
C ALA A 70 2.73 17.08 -12.75
N GLY A 71 1.54 16.95 -12.14
CA GLY A 71 0.28 17.44 -12.70
C GLY A 71 -0.14 16.72 -13.98
N GLU A 72 0.32 15.47 -14.18
CA GLU A 72 0.05 14.69 -15.38
C GLU A 72 0.02 13.18 -15.08
N TYR A 73 -0.54 12.41 -16.02
CA TYR A 73 -0.46 10.95 -15.99
C TYR A 73 0.92 10.47 -16.40
N LYS A 74 1.59 9.71 -15.53
CA LYS A 74 2.92 9.16 -15.79
C LYS A 74 2.91 7.64 -15.72
N ARG A 75 3.79 7.04 -16.51
CA ARG A 75 4.03 5.60 -16.45
C ARG A 75 4.65 5.21 -15.10
N GLY A 76 4.08 4.23 -14.41
CA GLY A 76 4.58 3.78 -13.12
C GLY A 76 3.62 2.82 -12.43
N LEU A 77 3.67 2.80 -11.11
CA LEU A 77 2.73 2.09 -10.25
C LEU A 77 1.85 3.10 -9.53
N GLU A 78 0.73 2.63 -9.04
CA GLU A 78 -0.07 3.34 -8.03
C GLU A 78 -0.30 2.40 -6.87
N ILE A 79 -0.26 2.96 -5.66
CA ILE A 79 -0.56 2.26 -4.43
C ILE A 79 -1.68 3.02 -3.71
N MET A 80 -2.78 2.33 -3.42
CA MET A 80 -3.79 2.87 -2.52
C MET A 80 -3.41 2.55 -1.09
N GLY A 81 -3.16 3.59 -0.29
CA GLY A 81 -2.90 3.49 1.13
C GLY A 81 -4.14 3.75 1.98
N ILE A 82 -4.21 3.08 3.12
CA ILE A 82 -5.10 3.43 4.24
C ILE A 82 -4.22 3.89 5.40
N GLY A 83 -4.50 5.06 5.94
CA GLY A 83 -3.88 5.60 7.14
C GLY A 83 -4.91 5.90 8.22
N ILE A 84 -4.49 5.86 9.48
CA ILE A 84 -5.27 6.35 10.60
C ILE A 84 -4.66 7.68 11.04
N ILE A 85 -5.48 8.72 11.03
CA ILE A 85 -5.15 10.06 11.49
C ILE A 85 -5.67 10.19 12.91
N ASP A 86 -4.78 10.53 13.84
CA ASP A 86 -5.12 11.05 15.15
C ASP A 86 -5.30 12.58 15.05
N ILE A 87 -6.55 13.02 15.12
CA ILE A 87 -6.90 14.44 14.98
C ILE A 87 -6.47 15.23 16.21
N ASP A 88 -6.48 14.61 17.39
CA ASP A 88 -6.16 15.28 18.64
C ASP A 88 -4.66 15.57 18.75
N ASN A 89 -3.83 14.63 18.28
CA ASN A 89 -2.37 14.74 18.34
C ASN A 89 -1.73 15.21 17.03
N HIS A 90 -2.50 15.38 15.96
CA HIS A 90 -2.02 15.74 14.62
C HIS A 90 -1.01 14.72 14.05
N GLU A 91 -1.22 13.44 14.33
CA GLU A 91 -0.37 12.35 13.86
C GLU A 91 -1.10 11.47 12.85
N CYS A 92 -0.35 10.80 11.98
CA CYS A 92 -0.90 9.85 11.02
C CYS A 92 0.03 8.65 10.88
N MET A 93 -0.54 7.46 10.82
CA MET A 93 0.19 6.22 10.61
C MET A 93 -0.49 5.35 9.56
N THR A 94 0.31 4.73 8.69
CA THR A 94 -0.18 3.81 7.66
C THR A 94 -0.65 2.50 8.29
N LEU A 95 -1.88 2.10 7.97
CA LEU A 95 -2.47 0.84 8.42
C LEU A 95 -2.28 -0.27 7.38
N GLY A 96 -2.47 0.05 6.10
CA GLY A 96 -2.31 -0.91 5.02
C GLY A 96 -2.23 -0.25 3.66
N SER A 97 -1.86 -1.03 2.66
CA SER A 97 -1.81 -0.57 1.29
C SER A 97 -2.03 -1.71 0.30
N ILE A 98 -2.53 -1.39 -0.88
CA ILE A 98 -2.67 -2.32 -1.99
C ILE A 98 -2.22 -1.66 -3.30
N GLN A 99 -1.51 -2.42 -4.13
CA GLN A 99 -1.15 -1.95 -5.46
C GLN A 99 -2.39 -1.90 -6.36
N THR A 100 -2.56 -0.81 -7.11
CA THR A 100 -3.61 -0.71 -8.12
C THR A 100 -3.18 -1.44 -9.40
N PRO A 101 -4.03 -2.33 -9.97
CA PRO A 101 -3.75 -2.93 -11.27
C PRO A 101 -3.78 -1.90 -12.39
N ASP A 102 -3.12 -2.17 -13.53
CA ASP A 102 -3.21 -1.29 -14.70
C ASP A 102 -4.61 -1.37 -15.34
N CYS A 103 -4.96 -0.36 -16.15
CA CYS A 103 -6.30 -0.25 -16.75
C CYS A 103 -6.73 -1.53 -17.49
N LYS A 104 -5.82 -2.18 -18.25
CA LYS A 104 -6.18 -3.40 -18.99
C LYS A 104 -6.49 -4.56 -18.06
N THR A 105 -5.72 -4.67 -16.97
CA THR A 105 -5.96 -5.70 -15.96
C THR A 105 -7.27 -5.45 -15.21
N LEU A 106 -7.58 -4.19 -14.89
CA LEU A 106 -8.85 -3.80 -14.27
C LEU A 106 -10.06 -4.10 -15.18
N ASP A 107 -9.96 -3.73 -16.46
CA ASP A 107 -11.01 -3.98 -17.45
C ASP A 107 -11.28 -5.49 -17.60
N ASN A 108 -10.22 -6.31 -17.60
CA ASN A 108 -10.34 -7.78 -17.65
C ASN A 108 -10.98 -8.38 -16.39
N MET A 109 -10.99 -7.64 -15.27
CA MET A 109 -11.68 -8.02 -14.03
C MET A 109 -13.11 -7.48 -13.95
N ASP A 110 -13.58 -6.77 -14.99
CA ASP A 110 -14.87 -6.05 -15.00
C ASP A 110 -14.98 -5.07 -13.82
N LYS A 111 -13.89 -4.32 -13.56
CA LYS A 111 -13.79 -3.35 -12.46
C LYS A 111 -13.18 -2.05 -12.94
N ASN A 112 -13.67 -0.94 -12.41
CA ASN A 112 -12.97 0.35 -12.49
C ASN A 112 -12.15 0.61 -11.21
N LEU A 113 -11.47 1.77 -11.15
CA LEU A 113 -10.67 2.17 -9.97
C LEU A 113 -11.51 2.28 -8.70
N VAL A 114 -12.72 2.84 -8.79
CA VAL A 114 -13.62 2.99 -7.63
C VAL A 114 -14.06 1.62 -7.11
N ASP A 115 -14.34 0.67 -7.99
CA ASP A 115 -14.66 -0.71 -7.61
C ASP A 115 -13.48 -1.37 -6.91
N TRP A 116 -12.27 -1.19 -7.44
CA TRP A 116 -11.04 -1.73 -6.85
C TRP A 116 -10.83 -1.18 -5.43
N TYR A 117 -10.95 0.14 -5.26
CA TYR A 117 -10.78 0.80 -3.97
C TYR A 117 -11.85 0.37 -2.97
N SER A 118 -13.10 0.36 -3.40
CA SER A 118 -14.24 -0.03 -2.56
C SER A 118 -14.14 -1.49 -2.13
N CYS A 119 -13.76 -2.41 -3.04
CA CYS A 119 -13.54 -3.82 -2.71
C CYS A 119 -12.51 -3.98 -1.59
N TYR A 120 -11.39 -3.26 -1.69
CA TYR A 120 -10.33 -3.32 -0.68
C TYR A 120 -10.82 -2.82 0.68
N LEU A 121 -11.49 -1.67 0.73
CA LEU A 121 -12.06 -1.11 1.95
C LEU A 121 -13.09 -2.03 2.59
N ILE A 122 -14.02 -2.55 1.80
CA ILE A 122 -15.06 -3.49 2.26
C ILE A 122 -14.41 -4.76 2.83
N SER A 123 -13.36 -5.27 2.19
CA SER A 123 -12.66 -6.47 2.66
C SER A 123 -11.94 -6.28 4.01
N ARG A 124 -11.71 -5.03 4.43
CA ARG A 124 -11.03 -4.67 5.67
C ARG A 124 -11.92 -3.99 6.70
N LYS A 125 -13.21 -3.80 6.40
CA LYS A 125 -14.14 -3.05 7.25
C LYS A 125 -14.17 -3.50 8.71
N ASP A 126 -14.06 -4.82 8.96
CA ASP A 126 -14.16 -5.37 10.32
C ASP A 126 -12.86 -5.18 11.12
N LYS A 127 -11.76 -4.82 10.43
CA LYS A 127 -10.45 -4.54 11.01
C LYS A 127 -10.12 -3.03 11.02
N LEU A 128 -11.00 -2.17 10.48
CA LEU A 128 -10.89 -0.71 10.46
C LEU A 128 -11.66 -0.11 11.63
#